data_AF-A0ABD2QLN1-F1
#
_entry.id   AF-A0ABD2QLN1-F1
#
_cell.length_a   1.000
_cell.length_b   1.000
_cell.length_c   1.000
_cell.angle_alpha   90.00
_cell.angle_beta   90.00
_cell.angle_gamma   90.00
#
_symmetry.space_group_name_H-M   'P 1'
#
loop_
_entity.id
_entity.type
_entity.pdbx_description
1 polymer ?
#
loop_
_entity_poly.entity_id
_entity_poly.type
_entity_poly.pdbx_seq_one_letter_code
_entity_poly.pdbx_strand_id
1 'polypeptide(L)' 'MKRIAPSGPGPARKNFKSDDTDNEAPRTVRFLVPSRAAGLIIGKGGENIKRIKQQLVQYENSSVMWLNIQ' A
#
# COMPACT_ATOMS: atom_id res chain seq x y z
N MET A 1 -40.78 -18.40 22.10
CA MET A 1 -39.31 -18.45 22.26
C MET A 1 -38.70 -17.24 21.56
N LYS A 2 -38.19 -16.23 22.30
CA LYS A 2 -37.54 -15.04 21.72
C LYS A 2 -36.03 -15.32 21.59
N ARG A 3 -35.48 -15.29 20.37
CA ARG A 3 -34.03 -15.40 20.14
C ARG A 3 -33.36 -14.11 20.63
N ILE A 4 -32.65 -14.17 21.74
CA ILE A 4 -31.80 -13.08 22.22
C ILE A 4 -30.56 -13.07 21.31
N ALA A 5 -30.30 -11.94 20.64
CA ALA A 5 -29.07 -11.79 19.85
C ALA A 5 -27.86 -11.72 20.81
N PRO A 6 -26.74 -12.40 20.51
CA PRO A 6 -25.55 -12.27 21.34
C PRO A 6 -25.01 -10.85 21.23
N SER A 7 -24.85 -10.20 22.38
CA SER A 7 -24.12 -8.94 22.55
C SER A 7 -22.63 -9.17 22.27
N GLY A 8 -22.26 -9.18 20.99
CA GLY A 8 -20.86 -9.29 20.56
C GLY A 8 -20.17 -7.91 20.56
N PRO A 9 -18.90 -7.80 20.98
CA PRO A 9 -18.11 -6.59 20.77
C PRO A 9 -18.02 -6.29 19.26
N GLY A 10 -18.31 -5.06 18.87
CA GLY A 10 -18.17 -4.59 17.49
C GLY A 10 -16.73 -4.76 16.97
N PRO A 11 -16.52 -4.72 15.64
CA PRO A 11 -15.20 -4.98 15.05
C PRO A 11 -14.17 -3.96 15.57
N ALA A 12 -13.07 -4.49 16.11
CA ALA A 12 -11.97 -3.70 16.63
C ALA A 12 -11.40 -2.79 15.52
N ARG A 13 -11.47 -1.47 15.73
CA ARG A 13 -10.77 -0.50 14.89
C ARG A 13 -9.26 -0.74 15.02
N LYS A 14 -8.61 -1.25 13.98
CA LYS A 14 -7.15 -1.35 13.94
C LYS A 14 -6.57 0.06 13.88
N ASN A 15 -5.99 0.52 14.99
CA ASN A 15 -5.13 1.68 14.97
C ASN A 15 -3.89 1.36 14.12
N PHE A 16 -3.66 2.19 13.11
CA PHE A 16 -2.46 2.13 12.30
C PHE A 16 -1.30 2.70 13.12
N LYS A 17 -0.53 1.83 13.79
CA LYS A 17 0.78 2.21 14.31
C LYS A 17 1.70 2.46 13.11
N SER A 18 2.30 3.64 13.04
CA SER A 18 3.46 3.91 12.21
C SER A 18 4.67 3.30 12.91
N ASP A 19 5.25 2.25 12.32
CA ASP A 19 6.55 1.73 12.73
C ASP A 19 7.63 2.64 12.16
N ASP A 20 7.98 3.67 12.90
CA ASP A 20 9.17 4.50 12.64
C ASP A 20 10.38 3.76 13.19
N THR A 21 10.82 2.70 12.51
CA THR A 21 12.10 2.04 12.78
C THR A 21 13.06 2.33 11.64
N ASP A 22 14.01 3.24 11.91
CA ASP A 22 15.17 3.59 11.08
C ASP A 22 16.16 2.42 10.97
N ASN A 23 15.72 1.35 10.35
CA ASN A 23 16.59 0.31 9.82
C ASN A 23 16.34 0.23 8.33
N GLU A 24 17.27 -0.38 7.60
CA GLU A 24 17.32 -0.65 6.16
C GLU A 24 16.12 -1.47 5.61
N ALA A 25 14.94 -1.34 6.21
CA ALA A 25 13.68 -1.76 5.67
C ALA A 25 13.30 -0.83 4.50
N PRO A 26 12.71 -1.38 3.42
CA PRO A 26 12.19 -0.57 2.33
C PRO A 26 11.23 0.48 2.90
N ARG A 27 11.42 1.75 2.54
CA ARG A 27 10.58 2.86 2.98
C ARG A 27 9.14 2.59 2.53
N THR A 28 8.29 2.17 3.46
CA THR A 28 6.87 1.91 3.16
C THR A 28 6.05 3.15 3.47
N VAL A 29 5.29 3.62 2.48
CA VAL A 29 4.33 4.71 2.67
C VAL A 29 2.92 4.15 2.53
N ARG A 30 2.04 4.55 3.44
CA ARG A 30 0.64 4.11 3.48
C ARG A 30 -0.26 5.28 3.14
N PHE A 31 -1.07 5.13 2.09
CA PHE A 31 -2.01 6.13 1.65
C PHE A 31 -3.45 5.69 1.90
N LEU A 32 -4.30 6.62 2.32
CA LEU A 32 -5.74 6.40 2.38
C LEU A 32 -6.32 6.62 0.97
N VAL A 33 -7.06 5.64 0.49
CA VAL A 33 -7.68 5.68 -0.84
C VAL A 33 -9.19 5.46 -0.70
N PRO A 34 -10.03 6.34 -1.26
CA PRO A 34 -11.47 6.10 -1.33
C PRO A 34 -11.79 4.78 -2.04
N SER A 35 -12.76 4.01 -1.53
CA SER A 35 -13.05 2.66 -2.05
C SER A 35 -13.34 2.63 -3.55
N ARG A 36 -13.97 3.69 -4.10
CA ARG A 36 -14.25 3.82 -5.54
C ARG A 36 -12.98 3.94 -6.40
N ALA A 37 -11.91 4.51 -5.86
CA ALA A 37 -10.67 4.73 -6.60
C ALA A 37 -9.73 3.50 -6.57
N ALA A 38 -9.87 2.61 -5.58
CA ALA A 38 -8.98 1.46 -5.41
C ALA A 38 -8.95 0.55 -6.65
N GLY A 39 -10.11 0.25 -7.24
CA GLY A 39 -10.21 -0.58 -8.44
C GLY A 39 -9.52 0.04 -9.66
N LEU A 40 -9.63 1.36 -9.83
CA LEU A 40 -8.97 2.11 -10.91
C LEU A 40 -7.45 2.12 -10.75
N ILE A 41 -6.97 2.28 -9.51
CA ILE A 41 -5.53 2.27 -9.21
C ILE A 41 -4.93 0.88 -9.49
N ILE A 42 -5.60 -0.20 -9.05
CA ILE A 42 -5.13 -1.57 -9.27
C ILE A 42 -5.16 -1.94 -10.76
N GLY A 43 -6.24 -1.57 -11.45
CA GLY A 43 -6.49 -1.90 -12.85
C GLY A 43 -7.03 -3.33 -13.06
N LYS A 44 -7.55 -3.61 -14.26
CA LYS A 44 -8.07 -4.93 -14.63
C LYS A 44 -6.93 -5.97 -14.56
N GLY A 45 -7.13 -7.07 -13.82
CA GLY A 45 -6.10 -8.10 -13.63
C GLY A 45 -4.81 -7.63 -12.93
N GLY A 46 -4.84 -6.45 -12.28
CA GLY A 46 -3.66 -5.87 -11.64
C GLY A 46 -2.62 -5.28 -12.60
N GLU A 47 -2.99 -5.02 -13.86
CA GLU A 47 -2.07 -4.49 -14.88
C GLU A 47 -1.47 -3.13 -14.47
N ASN A 48 -2.29 -2.21 -13.97
CA ASN A 48 -1.84 -0.86 -13.65
C ASN A 48 -0.90 -0.83 -12.45
N ILE A 49 -1.20 -1.59 -11.38
CA ILE A 49 -0.30 -1.68 -10.22
C ILE A 49 1.03 -2.36 -10.56
N LYS A 50 1.05 -3.34 -11.47
CA LYS A 50 2.29 -3.95 -11.96
C LYS A 50 3.15 -2.92 -12.70
N ARG A 51 2.54 -2.15 -13.61
CA ARG A 51 3.22 -1.06 -14.33
C ARG A 51 3.80 -0.02 -13.38
N ILE A 52 3.03 0.42 -12.37
CA ILE A 52 3.50 1.39 -11.36
C ILE A 52 4.71 0.84 -10.61
N LYS A 53 4.66 -0.42 -10.15
CA LYS A 53 5.80 -1.05 -9.46
C LYS A 53 7.07 -1.10 -10.33
N GLN A 54 6.93 -1.48 -11.60
CA GLN A 54 8.06 -1.53 -12.54
C GLN A 54 8.67 -0.14 -12.79
N GLN A 55 7.83 0.89 -12.95
CA GLN A 55 8.30 2.27 -13.12
C GLN A 55 9.07 2.76 -11.87
N LEU A 56 8.57 2.48 -10.67
CA LEU A 56 9.24 2.89 -9.42
C LEU A 56 10.60 2.23 -9.24
N VAL A 57 10.70 0.91 -9.49
CA VAL A 57 11.98 0.19 -9.47
C VAL A 57 12.94 0.72 -10.54
N GLN A 58 12.44 1.13 -11.70
CA GLN A 58 13.26 1.74 -12.75
C GLN A 58 13.86 3.09 -12.32
N TYR A 59 13.11 3.93 -11.59
CA TYR A 59 13.63 5.22 -11.11
C TYR A 59 14.75 5.07 -10.07
N GLU A 60 14.65 4.07 -9.19
CA GLU A 60 15.72 3.76 -8.22
C GLU A 60 17.04 3.41 -8.95
N ASN A 61 16.95 2.61 -10.01
CA ASN A 61 18.10 2.27 -10.86
C ASN A 61 18.54 3.42 -11.78
N SER A 62 17.67 4.41 -12.03
CA SER A 62 18.00 5.58 -12.85
C SER A 62 18.91 6.57 -12.12
N SER A 63 18.93 6.57 -10.78
CA SER A 63 19.86 7.39 -10.01
C SER A 63 21.33 6.98 -10.24
N VAL A 64 21.56 5.72 -10.65
CA VAL A 64 22.89 5.20 -11.02
C VAL A 64 23.23 5.49 -12.49
N MET A 65 22.23 5.69 -13.36
CA MET A 65 22.43 6.02 -14.77
C MET A 65 22.99 7.43 -14.98
N TRP A 66 22.66 8.38 -14.11
CA TRP A 66 23.21 9.74 -14.16
C TRP A 66 24.66 9.85 -13.67
N LEU A 67 25.18 8.83 -12.98
CA LEU A 67 26.55 8.80 -12.46
C LEU A 67 27.56 8.12 -13.39
N ASN A 68 27.10 7.48 -14.49
CA ASN A 68 27.94 6.78 -15.47
C ASN A 68 28.14 7.55 -16.80
N ILE A 69 27.81 8.84 -16.83
CA ILE A 69 28.16 9.72 -17.94
C ILE A 69 29.53 10.32 -17.60
N GLN A 70 30.56 9.90 -18.32
CA GLN A 70 31.90 10.51 -18.29
C GLN A 70 31.91 11.87 -18.99
#